data_AF-A0A3N0C8E2-F1
#
_entry.id   AF-A0A3N0C8E2-F1
#
_cell.length_a   1.000
_cell.length_b   1.000
_cell.length_c   1.000
_cell.angle_alpha   90.00
_cell.angle_beta   90.00
_cell.angle_gamma   90.00
#
_symmetry.space_group_name_H-M   'P 1'
#
loop_
_entity.id
_entity.type
_entity.pdbx_description
1 polymer ?
#
loop_
_entity_poly.entity_id
_entity_poly.type
_entity_poly.pdbx_seq_one_letter_code
_entity_poly.pdbx_strand_id
1 'polypeptide(L)'
;MEAAFNSVALAPLIICTKDTSQTLNTAGTWYDVKWTAETHSQGITHTNGDSTFVVSEAGIYQINSRVAFNGANVTGTIKVSINGIDKNETLEDEIGGVTAWPKPRINAWVKLAAGDAVKIRAYSNVNSTPLSAESNFFMSKVAGY
;
A
#
# COMPACT_ATOMS: atom_id res chain seq x y z
N MET A 1 30.33 -6.29 -29.15
CA MET A 1 29.23 -7.22 -28.80
C MET A 1 28.99 -7.15 -27.29
N GLU A 2 28.82 -5.94 -26.73
CA GLU A 2 28.68 -5.71 -25.28
C GLU A 2 27.42 -4.90 -24.93
N ALA A 3 26.73 -4.32 -25.93
CA ALA A 3 25.52 -3.53 -25.72
C ALA A 3 24.25 -4.37 -25.49
N ALA A 4 24.29 -5.69 -25.73
CA ALA A 4 23.12 -6.56 -25.63
C ALA A 4 22.90 -7.17 -24.24
N PHE A 5 23.86 -7.05 -23.32
CA PHE A 5 23.76 -7.58 -21.96
C PHE A 5 23.18 -6.57 -20.94
N ASN A 6 23.05 -5.29 -21.31
CA ASN A 6 22.64 -4.22 -20.39
C ASN A 6 21.16 -3.80 -20.48
N SER A 7 20.31 -4.52 -21.20
CA SER A 7 18.91 -4.10 -21.38
C SER A 7 17.88 -5.10 -20.87
N VAL A 8 18.19 -5.92 -19.87
CA VAL A 8 17.11 -6.55 -19.10
C VAL A 8 16.41 -5.40 -18.38
N ALA A 9 15.29 -4.93 -18.95
CA ALA A 9 14.42 -3.98 -18.29
C ALA A 9 14.07 -4.60 -16.94
N LEU A 10 14.58 -3.99 -15.87
CA LEU A 10 14.31 -4.45 -14.52
C LEU A 10 12.80 -4.32 -14.27
N ALA A 11 12.23 -5.34 -13.65
CA ALA A 11 10.79 -5.44 -13.45
C ALA A 11 10.27 -4.23 -12.65
N PRO A 12 9.10 -3.66 -13.01
CA PRO A 12 8.48 -2.60 -12.22
C PRO A 12 8.40 -2.94 -10.74
N LEU A 13 8.90 -2.06 -9.89
CA LEU A 13 9.06 -2.24 -8.44
C LEU A 13 8.92 -0.89 -7.74
N ILE A 14 8.23 -0.87 -6.61
CA ILE A 14 8.25 0.28 -5.70
C ILE A 14 8.24 -0.18 -4.25
N ILE A 15 9.00 0.55 -3.41
CA ILE A 15 9.05 0.38 -1.96
C ILE A 15 8.83 1.74 -1.33
N CYS A 16 7.78 1.85 -0.53
CA CYS A 16 7.47 3.06 0.23
C CYS A 16 7.31 2.77 1.71
N THR A 17 7.70 3.75 2.51
CA THR A 17 7.40 3.83 3.93
C THR A 17 6.57 5.07 4.21
N LYS A 18 6.03 5.12 5.42
CA LYS A 18 5.20 6.24 5.88
C LYS A 18 5.90 6.97 7.02
N ASP A 19 5.53 8.22 7.24
CA ASP A 19 5.68 8.91 8.51
C ASP A 19 4.36 8.93 9.31
N THR A 20 4.36 9.64 10.44
CA THR A 20 3.18 9.78 11.31
C THR A 20 2.25 10.93 10.92
N SER A 21 2.30 11.46 9.69
CA SER A 21 1.59 12.69 9.31
C SER A 21 0.10 12.51 8.98
N GLN A 22 -0.36 11.27 8.78
CA GLN A 22 -1.76 11.01 8.43
C GLN A 22 -2.56 10.53 9.62
N THR A 23 -3.67 11.21 9.87
CA THR A 23 -4.67 10.83 10.87
C THR A 23 -5.98 10.46 10.18
N LEU A 24 -6.57 9.33 10.59
CA LEU A 24 -7.91 8.92 10.19
C LEU A 24 -8.91 9.62 11.11
N ASN A 25 -9.49 10.72 10.65
CA ASN A 25 -10.22 11.64 11.52
C ASN A 25 -11.57 11.10 11.99
N THR A 26 -12.26 10.32 11.15
CA THR A 26 -13.61 9.83 11.39
C THR A 26 -13.62 8.30 11.45
N ALA A 27 -14.01 7.75 12.59
CA ALA A 27 -14.26 6.33 12.77
C ALA A 27 -15.30 5.83 11.75
N GLY A 28 -15.19 4.58 11.31
CA GLY A 28 -16.16 4.02 10.38
C GLY A 28 -15.92 4.39 8.91
N THR A 29 -14.91 5.21 8.60
CA THR A 29 -14.65 5.75 7.25
C THR A 29 -13.38 5.15 6.64
N TRP A 30 -13.42 4.89 5.33
CA TRP A 30 -12.25 4.44 4.56
C TRP A 30 -11.45 5.62 4.02
N TYR A 31 -10.16 5.62 4.29
CA TYR A 31 -9.20 6.64 3.84
C TYR A 31 -8.15 6.04 2.93
N ASP A 32 -7.75 6.78 1.90
CA ASP A 32 -6.60 6.41 1.09
C ASP A 32 -5.31 6.64 1.90
N VAL A 33 -4.45 5.64 1.99
CA VAL A 33 -3.20 5.71 2.75
C VAL A 33 -2.17 6.46 1.93
N LYS A 34 -1.68 7.58 2.46
CA LYS A 34 -0.61 8.39 1.86
C LYS A 34 0.75 7.81 2.21
N TRP A 35 1.72 7.89 1.30
CA TRP A 35 3.08 7.39 1.53
C TRP A 35 4.07 8.53 1.33
N THR A 36 4.98 8.74 2.28
CA THR A 36 5.79 9.98 2.38
C THR A 36 7.28 9.74 2.28
N ALA A 37 7.70 8.50 2.06
CA ALA A 37 9.09 8.17 1.75
C ALA A 37 9.12 7.06 0.71
N GLU A 38 9.74 7.35 -0.43
CA GLU A 38 10.05 6.36 -1.46
C GLU A 38 11.48 5.89 -1.25
N THR A 39 11.65 4.59 -1.01
CA THR A 39 12.98 3.97 -0.85
C THR A 39 13.53 3.48 -2.19
N HIS A 40 12.63 3.10 -3.11
CA HIS A 40 12.98 2.63 -4.44
C HIS A 40 11.76 2.76 -5.35
N SER A 41 11.98 3.12 -6.62
CA SER A 41 10.95 3.09 -7.66
C SER A 41 11.52 2.81 -9.04
N GLN A 42 10.80 1.98 -9.78
CA GLN A 42 11.09 1.59 -11.15
C GLN A 42 9.78 1.19 -11.83
N GLY A 43 9.46 1.79 -12.98
CA GLY A 43 8.26 1.41 -13.75
C GLY A 43 6.92 1.61 -13.01
N ILE A 44 6.92 2.34 -11.90
CA ILE A 44 5.72 2.68 -11.12
C ILE A 44 5.82 4.15 -10.76
N THR A 45 4.84 4.95 -11.17
CA THR A 45 4.80 6.37 -10.84
C THR A 45 4.13 6.57 -9.49
N HIS A 46 4.80 7.32 -8.61
CA HIS A 46 4.29 7.74 -7.31
C HIS A 46 4.80 9.14 -6.98
N THR A 47 3.96 9.96 -6.36
CA THR A 47 4.36 11.27 -5.84
C THR A 47 4.43 11.18 -4.33
N ASN A 48 5.49 11.69 -3.73
CA ASN A 48 5.63 11.75 -2.28
C ASN A 48 4.42 12.47 -1.64
N GLY A 49 3.80 11.83 -0.65
CA GLY A 49 2.63 12.33 0.05
C GLY A 49 1.30 11.91 -0.57
N ASP A 50 1.31 11.27 -1.74
CA ASP A 50 0.11 10.74 -2.38
C ASP A 50 -0.18 9.30 -1.96
N SER A 51 -1.35 8.82 -2.35
CA SER A 51 -1.82 7.45 -2.07
C SER A 51 -1.77 6.52 -3.28
N THR A 52 -1.43 7.08 -4.45
CA THR A 52 -1.63 6.41 -5.74
C THR A 52 -0.29 5.90 -6.29
N PHE A 53 -0.34 4.69 -6.81
CA PHE A 53 0.74 4.04 -7.56
C PHE A 53 0.23 3.71 -8.96
N VAL A 54 0.82 4.29 -10.01
CA VAL A 54 0.41 4.06 -11.39
C VAL A 54 1.41 3.15 -12.07
N VAL A 55 0.98 1.99 -12.56
CA VAL A 55 1.87 1.02 -13.22
C VAL A 55 2.18 1.44 -14.66
N SER A 56 3.44 1.33 -15.09
CA SER A 56 3.81 1.67 -16.48
C SER A 56 3.61 0.51 -17.47
N GLU A 57 3.44 -0.72 -16.96
CA GLU A 57 3.37 -1.92 -17.79
C GLU A 57 2.27 -2.88 -17.32
N ALA A 58 1.65 -3.57 -18.27
CA ALA A 58 0.75 -4.67 -17.95
C ALA A 58 1.50 -5.87 -17.36
N GLY A 59 0.89 -6.53 -16.38
CA GLY A 59 1.45 -7.71 -15.74
C GLY A 59 0.68 -8.20 -14.52
N ILE A 60 1.17 -9.28 -13.92
CA ILE A 60 0.76 -9.73 -12.60
C ILE A 60 1.71 -9.07 -11.60
N TYR A 61 1.13 -8.36 -10.62
CA TYR A 61 1.85 -7.66 -9.57
C TYR A 61 1.59 -8.31 -8.23
N GLN A 62 2.64 -8.50 -7.44
CA GLN A 62 2.52 -8.80 -6.03
C GLN A 62 2.45 -7.48 -5.25
N ILE A 63 1.46 -7.35 -4.39
CA ILE A 63 1.29 -6.22 -3.46
C ILE A 63 1.47 -6.76 -2.04
N ASN A 64 2.46 -6.24 -1.33
CA ASN A 64 2.60 -6.43 0.11
C ASN A 64 2.46 -5.07 0.80
N SER A 65 1.52 -4.94 1.71
CA SER A 65 1.40 -3.73 2.51
C SER A 65 1.14 -4.06 3.95
N ARG A 66 1.71 -3.27 4.85
CA ARG A 66 1.36 -3.25 6.26
C ARG A 66 1.02 -1.81 6.64
N VAL A 67 -0.11 -1.62 7.30
CA VAL A 67 -0.49 -0.31 7.83
C VAL A 67 -0.67 -0.44 9.32
N ALA A 68 0.01 0.43 10.04
CA ALA A 68 0.14 0.34 11.47
C ALA A 68 -0.62 1.52 12.10
N PHE A 69 -1.54 1.26 13.02
CA PHE A 69 -2.44 2.27 13.59
C PHE A 69 -2.12 2.56 15.06
N ASN A 70 -1.82 3.81 15.41
CA ASN A 70 -1.53 4.18 16.79
C ASN A 70 -2.82 4.53 17.56
N GLY A 71 -2.91 4.11 18.82
CA GLY A 71 -3.98 4.53 19.73
C GLY A 71 -4.55 3.38 20.55
N ALA A 72 -5.17 3.72 21.69
CA ALA A 72 -5.82 2.74 22.54
C ALA A 72 -7.14 2.26 21.92
N ASN A 73 -7.42 0.95 22.04
CA ASN A 73 -8.66 0.31 21.56
C ASN A 73 -8.93 0.48 20.05
N VAL A 74 -7.87 0.69 19.27
CA VAL A 74 -7.95 0.78 17.82
C VAL A 74 -8.05 -0.63 17.23
N THR A 75 -9.06 -0.85 16.41
CA THR A 75 -9.14 -1.91 15.40
C THR A 75 -8.91 -1.23 14.06
N GLY A 76 -7.87 -1.67 13.35
CA GLY A 76 -7.50 -1.17 12.03
C GLY A 76 -7.70 -2.24 10.97
N THR A 77 -8.20 -1.84 9.80
CA THR A 77 -8.41 -2.74 8.67
C THR A 77 -7.88 -2.08 7.39
N ILE A 78 -7.33 -2.88 6.47
CA ILE A 78 -6.88 -2.40 5.17
C ILE A 78 -7.40 -3.24 4.01
N LYS A 79 -7.46 -2.62 2.83
CA LYS A 79 -7.76 -3.27 1.55
C LYS A 79 -7.05 -2.60 0.39
N VAL A 80 -6.94 -3.32 -0.72
CA VAL A 80 -6.45 -2.77 -2.00
C VAL A 80 -7.61 -2.12 -2.75
N SER A 81 -7.36 -0.97 -3.38
CA SER A 81 -8.26 -0.35 -4.35
C SER A 81 -7.55 -0.20 -5.69
N ILE A 82 -8.22 -0.58 -6.78
CA ILE A 82 -7.69 -0.50 -8.14
C ILE A 82 -8.66 0.32 -8.97
N ASN A 83 -8.19 1.43 -9.55
CA ASN A 83 -9.01 2.37 -10.32
C ASN A 83 -10.28 2.84 -9.58
N GLY A 84 -10.18 3.02 -8.25
CA GLY A 84 -11.29 3.41 -7.38
C GLY A 84 -12.24 2.28 -6.98
N ILE A 85 -12.00 1.05 -7.45
CA ILE A 85 -12.77 -0.14 -7.05
C ILE A 85 -12.01 -0.88 -5.96
N ASP A 86 -12.62 -0.93 -4.78
CA ASP A 86 -12.09 -1.70 -3.66
C ASP A 86 -12.15 -3.20 -3.94
N LYS A 87 -11.06 -3.91 -3.67
CA LYS A 87 -11.01 -5.36 -3.72
C LYS A 87 -11.51 -5.93 -2.39
N ASN A 88 -12.26 -7.03 -2.46
CA ASN A 88 -12.95 -7.62 -1.31
C ASN A 88 -12.02 -8.31 -0.29
N GLU A 89 -10.74 -8.49 -0.61
CA GLU A 89 -9.75 -9.00 0.35
C GLU A 89 -9.54 -7.97 1.47
N THR A 90 -10.28 -8.19 2.55
CA THR A 90 -10.18 -7.45 3.80
C THR A 90 -9.40 -8.36 4.75
N LEU A 91 -8.17 -7.97 5.07
CA LEU A 91 -7.32 -8.73 5.99
C LEU A 91 -7.29 -7.98 7.32
N GLU A 92 -8.09 -8.46 8.26
CA GLU A 92 -8.11 -8.00 9.64
C GLU A 92 -6.97 -8.70 10.39
N ASP A 93 -6.21 -7.95 11.19
CA ASP A 93 -5.29 -8.52 12.17
C ASP A 93 -5.86 -8.20 13.55
N GLU A 94 -5.94 -9.23 14.40
CA GLU A 94 -6.75 -9.26 15.61
C GLU A 94 -6.09 -8.48 16.75
N ILE A 95 -6.95 -7.69 17.41
CA ILE A 95 -7.02 -7.29 18.82
C ILE A 95 -5.71 -7.45 19.60
N GLY A 96 -5.26 -6.36 20.18
CA GLY A 96 -4.87 -6.48 21.57
C GLY A 96 -5.44 -5.32 22.37
N GLY A 97 -5.49 -5.53 23.68
CA GLY A 97 -6.13 -4.61 24.62
C GLY A 97 -5.46 -3.25 24.71
N VAL A 98 -5.49 -2.66 25.90
CA VAL A 98 -5.15 -1.26 26.19
C VAL A 98 -3.77 -0.80 25.64
N THR A 99 -2.87 -1.72 25.30
CA THR A 99 -1.51 -1.47 24.78
C THR A 99 -1.23 -1.99 23.36
N ALA A 100 -2.20 -2.58 22.65
CA ALA A 100 -1.89 -3.20 21.36
C ALA A 100 -2.08 -2.27 20.18
N TRP A 101 -1.24 -2.53 19.20
CA TRP A 101 -1.10 -1.76 18.00
C TRP A 101 -1.46 -2.66 16.82
N PRO A 102 -2.66 -2.52 16.21
CA PRO A 102 -3.02 -3.35 15.07
C PRO A 102 -2.16 -2.96 13.87
N LYS A 103 -1.69 -3.99 13.16
CA LYS A 103 -0.86 -3.82 11.97
C LYS A 103 -1.31 -4.76 10.85
N PRO A 104 -2.58 -4.64 10.39
CA PRO A 104 -3.11 -5.49 9.34
C PRO A 104 -2.21 -5.46 8.10
N ARG A 105 -2.16 -6.61 7.44
CA ARG A 105 -1.26 -6.87 6.32
C ARG A 105 -2.05 -7.35 5.10
N ILE A 106 -1.66 -6.86 3.93
CA ILE A 106 -2.05 -7.37 2.63
C ILE A 106 -0.89 -8.13 2.00
N ASN A 107 -1.20 -9.28 1.40
CA ASN A 107 -0.35 -9.98 0.43
C ASN A 107 -1.26 -10.46 -0.71
N ALA A 108 -1.26 -9.74 -1.82
CA ALA A 108 -2.18 -9.96 -2.93
C ALA A 108 -1.42 -10.09 -4.26
N TRP A 109 -1.97 -10.89 -5.18
CA TRP A 109 -1.52 -10.96 -6.57
C TRP A 109 -2.61 -10.42 -7.46
N VAL A 110 -2.31 -9.34 -8.19
CA VAL A 110 -3.30 -8.62 -8.99
C VAL A 110 -2.83 -8.53 -10.43
N LYS A 111 -3.77 -8.75 -11.36
CA LYS A 111 -3.57 -8.48 -12.78
C LYS A 111 -3.85 -7.00 -13.03
N LEU A 112 -2.86 -6.28 -13.56
CA LEU A 112 -2.94 -4.84 -13.84
C LEU A 112 -2.56 -4.54 -15.29
N ALA A 113 -3.31 -3.64 -15.93
CA ALA A 113 -2.95 -3.04 -17.20
C ALA A 113 -2.05 -1.81 -17.00
N ALA A 114 -1.27 -1.43 -18.02
CA ALA A 114 -0.53 -0.19 -18.00
C ALA A 114 -1.49 1.00 -17.79
N GLY A 115 -1.15 1.90 -16.86
CA GLY A 115 -1.98 3.02 -16.46
C GLY A 115 -2.95 2.74 -15.31
N ASP A 116 -3.09 1.48 -14.85
CA ASP A 116 -3.90 1.19 -13.67
C ASP A 116 -3.34 1.87 -12.42
N ALA A 117 -4.24 2.43 -11.61
CA ALA A 117 -3.96 3.12 -10.38
C ALA A 117 -4.28 2.22 -9.17
N VAL A 118 -3.26 1.90 -8.38
CA VAL A 118 -3.36 1.09 -7.17
C VAL A 118 -3.27 2.00 -5.94
N LYS A 119 -4.10 1.70 -4.94
CA LYS A 119 -4.07 2.35 -3.62
C LYS A 119 -4.25 1.33 -2.50
N ILE A 120 -3.71 1.65 -1.33
CA ILE A 120 -4.11 1.00 -0.07
C ILE A 120 -5.11 1.92 0.63
N ARG A 121 -6.22 1.35 1.09
CA ARG A 121 -7.21 2.06 1.89
C ARG A 121 -7.22 1.51 3.30
N ALA A 122 -7.37 2.38 4.28
CA ALA A 122 -7.39 2.06 5.69
C ALA A 122 -8.70 2.50 6.35
N TYR A 123 -9.13 1.72 7.32
CA TYR A 123 -10.31 1.93 8.15
C TYR A 123 -9.89 1.83 9.62
N SER A 124 -10.52 2.63 10.47
CA SER A 124 -10.40 2.51 11.92
C SER A 124 -11.78 2.66 12.59
N ASN A 125 -11.98 1.94 13.69
CA ASN A 125 -13.15 2.07 14.56
C ASN A 125 -13.04 3.26 15.55
N VAL A 126 -11.90 3.96 15.61
CA VAL A 126 -11.67 5.07 16.54
C VAL A 126 -11.45 6.36 15.76
N ASN A 127 -11.96 7.48 16.28
CA ASN A 127 -11.75 8.80 15.72
C ASN A 127 -10.32 9.28 15.95
N SER A 128 -9.80 10.06 15.01
CA SER A 128 -8.47 10.67 15.11
C SER A 128 -7.35 9.64 15.32
N THR A 129 -7.40 8.51 14.62
CA THR A 129 -6.41 7.44 14.70
C THR A 129 -5.19 7.78 13.83
N PRO A 130 -4.00 8.06 14.40
CA PRO A 130 -2.81 8.31 13.61
C PRO A 130 -2.31 7.02 12.97
N LEU A 131 -1.90 7.10 11.71
CA LEU A 131 -1.12 6.02 11.08
C LEU A 131 0.35 6.21 11.44
N SER A 132 1.03 5.10 11.67
CA SER A 132 2.38 5.07 12.20
C SER A 132 3.44 4.91 11.12
N ALA A 133 4.67 5.34 11.44
CA ALA A 133 5.83 5.24 10.57
C ALA A 133 6.33 3.79 10.33
N GLU A 134 5.85 2.82 11.12
CA GLU A 134 6.13 1.40 10.85
C GLU A 134 5.27 0.80 9.72
N SER A 135 4.45 1.63 9.05
CA SER A 135 3.71 1.23 7.86
C SER A 135 4.65 1.13 6.65
N ASN A 136 4.44 0.10 5.82
CA ASN A 136 5.21 -0.11 4.61
C ASN A 136 4.34 -0.58 3.44
N PHE A 137 4.85 -0.33 2.24
CA PHE A 137 4.27 -0.74 0.99
C PHE A 137 5.36 -1.26 0.07
N PHE A 138 5.09 -2.38 -0.56
CA PHE A 138 5.88 -3.00 -1.60
C PHE A 138 4.94 -3.42 -2.72
N MET A 139 5.30 -3.10 -3.95
CA MET A 139 4.64 -3.65 -5.12
C MET A 139 5.68 -3.96 -6.19
N SER A 140 5.61 -5.15 -6.78
CA SER A 140 6.50 -5.57 -7.86
C SER A 140 5.75 -6.37 -8.91
N LYS A 141 6.08 -6.16 -10.18
CA LYS A 141 5.70 -7.07 -11.27
C LYS A 141 6.41 -8.40 -11.06
N VAL A 142 5.66 -9.50 -11.12
CA VAL A 142 6.18 -10.87 -10.95
C VAL A 142 6.01 -11.73 -12.19
N ALA A 143 5.12 -11.35 -13.12
CA ALA A 143 4.96 -11.99 -14.42
C ALA A 143 4.33 -11.04 -15.45
N GLY A 144 4.53 -11.31 -16.74
CA GLY A 144 3.73 -10.73 -17.82
C GLY A 144 2.39 -11.45 -18.01
N TYR A 145 1.49 -10.89 -18.82
CA TYR A 145 0.32 -11.59 -19.34
C TYR A 145 -0.09 -11.06 -20.71
#